data_AF-A0A535KSV6-F1
#
_entry.id   AF-A0A535KSV6-F1
#
_cell.length_a   1.000
_cell.length_b   1.000
_cell.length_c   1.000
_cell.angle_alpha   90.00
_cell.angle_beta   90.00
_cell.angle_gamma   90.00
#
_symmetry.space_group_name_H-M   'P 1'
#
loop_
_entity.id
_entity.type
_entity.pdbx_description
1 polymer ?
#
loop_
_entity_poly.entity_id
_entity_poly.type
_entity_poly.pdbx_seq_one_letter_code
_entity_poly.pdbx_strand_id
1 'polypeptide(L)'
;MINLPPDLITGDPEIDNLDVTTIVTTVRIANNWSASKALEAEKWYRRFLFLTKQEHKHGDVVAVFGLDKDADLIWHEHITSTKQYQSDSAKIFGEGQYLHHTPTTPPNWKVLLEAAMALYEKKWHEIPPYANICCI
;
A
#
# COMPACT_ATOMS: atom_id res chain seq x y z
N MET A 1 7.21 3.39 -18.42
CA MET A 1 6.17 4.42 -18.24
C MET A 1 4.88 3.87 -18.78
N ILE A 2 3.85 3.79 -17.95
CA ILE A 2 2.56 3.19 -18.30
C ILE A 2 1.52 4.29 -18.18
N ASN A 3 0.88 4.60 -19.31
CA ASN A 3 -0.25 5.53 -19.38
C ASN A 3 -1.50 4.83 -18.83
N LEU A 4 -2.00 5.28 -17.69
CA LEU A 4 -3.28 4.83 -17.13
C LEU A 4 -4.36 5.89 -17.40
N PRO A 5 -5.51 5.52 -18.00
CA PRO A 5 -6.71 6.36 -18.02
C PRO A 5 -7.35 6.52 -16.61
N PRO A 6 -8.13 7.59 -16.40
CA PRO A 6 -8.30 8.32 -15.14
C PRO A 6 -9.47 7.90 -14.25
N ASP A 7 -9.91 6.64 -14.32
CA ASP A 7 -10.66 5.96 -13.25
C ASP A 7 -9.66 5.37 -12.24
N LEU A 8 -8.76 6.27 -11.82
CA LEU A 8 -7.93 6.34 -10.62
C LEU A 8 -7.87 5.03 -9.82
N ILE A 9 -6.68 4.39 -9.81
CA ILE A 9 -6.38 3.16 -9.04
C ILE A 9 -7.05 3.20 -7.66
N THR A 10 -7.01 4.38 -7.02
CA THR A 10 -7.65 4.62 -5.74
C THR A 10 -8.75 5.68 -5.76
N GLY A 11 -8.67 6.67 -6.65
CA GLY A 11 -9.51 7.86 -6.64
C GLY A 11 -8.83 9.06 -5.98
N ASP A 12 -7.65 8.86 -5.39
CA ASP A 12 -6.95 9.86 -4.57
C ASP A 12 -5.72 10.39 -5.33
N PRO A 13 -5.68 11.68 -5.69
CA PRO A 13 -4.61 12.23 -6.51
C PRO A 13 -3.24 12.21 -5.81
N GLU A 14 -3.17 12.28 -4.48
CA GLU A 14 -1.89 12.22 -3.75
C GLU A 14 -1.29 10.81 -3.85
N ILE A 15 -2.15 9.79 -3.86
CA ILE A 15 -1.74 8.40 -3.97
C ILE A 15 -1.52 8.03 -5.43
N ASP A 16 -2.38 8.43 -6.34
CA ASP A 16 -2.31 8.01 -7.74
C ASP A 16 -1.18 8.72 -8.51
N ASN A 17 -0.74 9.90 -8.07
CA ASN A 17 0.42 10.60 -8.65
C ASN A 17 1.76 10.26 -7.97
N LEU A 18 1.77 9.37 -6.96
CA LEU A 18 2.99 8.94 -6.29
C LEU A 18 3.99 8.34 -7.31
N ASP A 19 5.23 8.85 -7.33
CA ASP A 19 6.28 8.30 -8.19
C ASP A 19 7.06 7.19 -7.48
N VAL A 20 6.58 5.96 -7.63
CA VAL A 20 7.25 4.74 -7.14
C VAL A 20 8.03 4.01 -8.21
N THR A 21 8.32 4.65 -9.35
CA THR A 21 8.90 3.97 -10.53
C THR A 21 10.19 3.23 -10.19
N THR A 22 11.10 3.89 -9.47
CA THR A 22 12.39 3.30 -9.06
C THR A 22 12.19 2.15 -8.07
N ILE A 23 11.34 2.33 -7.07
CA ILE A 23 11.01 1.33 -6.03
C ILE A 23 10.44 0.05 -6.70
N VAL A 24 9.40 0.21 -7.52
CA VAL A 24 8.77 -0.91 -8.25
C VAL A 24 9.75 -1.58 -9.19
N THR A 25 10.61 -0.81 -9.85
CA THR A 25 11.66 -1.36 -10.75
C THR A 25 12.67 -2.20 -9.97
N THR A 26 13.14 -1.73 -8.82
CA THR A 26 14.05 -2.47 -7.94
C THR A 26 13.44 -3.79 -7.49
N VAL A 27 12.23 -3.77 -6.94
CA VAL A 27 11.54 -4.98 -6.48
C VAL A 27 11.30 -5.96 -7.64
N ARG A 28 10.87 -5.45 -8.79
CA ARG A 28 10.64 -6.26 -10.00
C ARG A 28 11.91 -7.00 -10.42
N ILE A 29 13.05 -6.30 -10.49
CA ILE A 29 14.33 -6.89 -10.90
C ILE A 29 14.78 -7.94 -9.88
N ALA A 30 14.77 -7.59 -8.58
CA ALA A 30 15.20 -8.47 -7.51
C ALA A 30 14.39 -9.79 -7.45
N ASN A 31 13.13 -9.75 -7.83
CA ASN A 31 12.23 -10.90 -7.79
C ASN A 31 11.93 -11.53 -9.16
N ASN A 32 12.61 -11.08 -10.23
CA ASN A 32 12.42 -11.55 -11.61
C ASN A 32 10.95 -11.52 -12.08
N TRP A 33 10.23 -10.45 -11.74
CA TRP A 33 8.82 -10.29 -12.09
C TRP A 33 8.62 -9.81 -13.53
N SER A 34 7.54 -10.27 -14.16
CA SER A 34 7.02 -9.66 -15.39
C SER A 34 6.55 -8.23 -15.13
N ALA A 35 6.44 -7.43 -16.19
CA ALA A 35 5.88 -6.09 -16.09
C ALA A 35 4.42 -6.10 -15.59
N SER A 36 3.61 -7.06 -16.03
CA SER A 36 2.21 -7.20 -15.59
C SER A 36 2.10 -7.51 -14.10
N LYS A 37 3.01 -8.35 -13.57
CA LYS A 37 3.04 -8.66 -12.15
C LYS A 37 3.44 -7.45 -11.30
N ALA A 38 4.42 -6.68 -11.75
CA ALA A 38 4.82 -5.45 -11.07
C ALA A 38 3.70 -4.41 -11.03
N LEU A 39 2.97 -4.24 -12.15
CA LEU A 39 1.78 -3.38 -12.21
C LEU A 39 0.68 -3.79 -11.24
N GLU A 40 0.42 -5.09 -11.15
CA GLU A 40 -0.60 -5.63 -10.24
C GLU A 40 -0.21 -5.42 -8.78
N ALA A 41 1.06 -5.66 -8.43
CA ALA A 41 1.57 -5.38 -7.08
C ALA A 41 1.50 -3.88 -6.75
N GLU A 42 1.83 -3.00 -7.69
CA GLU A 42 1.71 -1.55 -7.52
C GLU A 42 0.26 -1.11 -7.30
N LYS A 43 -0.70 -1.68 -8.06
CA LYS A 43 -2.15 -1.46 -7.86
C LYS A 43 -2.52 -1.74 -6.41
N TRP A 44 -2.15 -2.91 -5.88
CA TRP A 44 -2.48 -3.29 -4.50
C TRP A 44 -1.79 -2.43 -3.45
N TYR A 45 -0.54 -2.02 -3.69
CA TYR A 45 0.17 -1.11 -2.81
C TYR A 45 -0.53 0.25 -2.69
N ARG A 46 -0.92 0.85 -3.81
CA ARG A 46 -1.66 2.12 -3.82
C ARG A 46 -3.01 1.99 -3.11
N ARG A 47 -3.76 0.91 -3.36
CA ARG A 47 -5.03 0.65 -2.68
C ARG A 47 -4.88 0.48 -1.16
N PHE A 48 -3.78 -0.12 -0.71
CA PHE A 48 -3.45 -0.21 0.71
C PHE A 48 -3.17 1.15 1.34
N LEU A 49 -2.39 2.02 0.68
CA LEU A 49 -2.19 3.39 1.14
C LEU A 49 -3.52 4.14 1.25
N PHE A 50 -4.42 3.91 0.29
CA PHE A 50 -5.74 4.53 0.28
C PHE A 50 -6.58 4.09 1.48
N LEU A 51 -6.73 2.78 1.70
CA LEU A 51 -7.50 2.29 2.83
C LEU A 51 -6.88 2.73 4.17
N THR A 52 -5.56 2.71 4.28
CA THR A 52 -4.84 3.25 5.45
C THR A 52 -5.20 4.70 5.71
N LYS A 53 -5.23 5.54 4.66
CA LYS A 53 -5.63 6.95 4.77
C LYS A 53 -7.08 7.11 5.20
N GLN A 54 -8.00 6.27 4.69
CA GLN A 54 -9.42 6.36 5.06
C GLN A 54 -9.70 5.92 6.50
N GLU A 55 -8.98 4.91 6.98
CA GLU A 55 -9.15 4.38 8.34
C GLU A 55 -8.37 5.18 9.39
N HIS A 56 -7.46 6.05 8.96
CA HIS A 56 -6.76 6.98 9.84
C HIS A 56 -7.74 8.03 10.38
N LYS A 57 -7.99 7.99 11.70
CA LYS A 57 -8.94 8.89 12.38
C LYS A 57 -8.25 9.91 13.27
N HIS A 58 -7.36 9.45 14.16
CA HIS A 58 -6.63 10.30 15.11
C HIS A 58 -5.29 9.66 15.52
N GLY A 59 -4.27 10.48 15.76
CA GLY A 59 -2.96 10.02 16.23
C GLY A 59 -2.07 9.51 15.10
N ASP A 60 -1.12 8.64 15.43
CA ASP A 60 -0.18 8.06 14.47
C ASP A 60 -0.91 7.24 13.39
N VAL A 61 -0.36 7.24 12.17
CA VAL A 61 -0.91 6.46 11.06
C VAL A 61 -0.59 4.98 11.28
N VAL A 62 -1.64 4.17 11.40
CA VAL A 62 -1.55 2.71 11.53
C VAL A 62 -2.05 2.07 10.24
N ALA A 63 -1.24 1.18 9.66
CA ALA A 63 -1.60 0.49 8.43
C ALA A 63 -2.82 -0.42 8.61
N VAL A 64 -3.66 -0.49 7.58
CA VAL A 64 -4.71 -1.52 7.53
C VAL A 64 -4.08 -2.90 7.33
N PHE A 65 -4.76 -3.95 7.80
CA PHE A 65 -4.34 -5.32 7.53
C PHE A 65 -4.63 -5.72 6.08
N GLY A 66 -4.03 -6.83 5.63
CA GLY A 66 -4.42 -7.44 4.36
C GLY A 66 -3.83 -6.78 3.13
N LEU A 67 -2.53 -6.47 3.17
CA LEU A 67 -1.76 -6.16 1.97
C LEU A 67 -1.46 -7.45 1.19
N ASP A 68 -1.48 -7.34 -0.14
CA ASP A 68 -0.97 -8.41 -1.00
C ASP A 68 0.53 -8.64 -0.77
N LYS A 69 0.99 -9.89 -0.73
CA LYS A 69 2.40 -10.22 -0.47
C LYS A 69 3.40 -9.57 -1.43
N ASP A 70 3.03 -9.36 -2.70
CA ASP A 70 3.92 -8.76 -3.69
C ASP A 70 3.89 -7.22 -3.53
N ALA A 71 2.75 -6.65 -3.15
CA ALA A 71 2.64 -5.25 -2.76
C ALA A 71 3.39 -4.93 -1.45
N ASP A 72 3.46 -5.87 -0.52
CA ASP A 72 4.23 -5.76 0.72
C ASP A 72 5.72 -5.57 0.45
N LEU A 73 6.28 -6.27 -0.55
CA LEU A 73 7.66 -6.07 -0.98
C LEU A 73 7.91 -4.66 -1.54
N ILE A 74 6.93 -4.08 -2.24
CA ILE A 74 7.00 -2.70 -2.71
C ILE A 74 6.97 -1.74 -1.53
N TRP A 75 6.11 -1.97 -0.54
CA TRP A 75 6.06 -1.12 0.65
C TRP A 75 7.37 -1.16 1.44
N HIS A 76 7.93 -2.35 1.65
CA HIS A 76 9.24 -2.52 2.30
C HIS A 76 10.35 -1.77 1.57
N GLU A 77 10.42 -1.88 0.23
CA GLU A 77 11.41 -1.13 -0.55
C GLU A 77 11.14 0.38 -0.55
N HIS A 78 9.88 0.80 -0.45
CA HIS A 78 9.59 2.22 -0.29
C HIS A 78 10.14 2.73 1.06
N ILE A 79 9.95 1.99 2.16
CA ILE A 79 10.48 2.34 3.48
C ILE A 79 12.01 2.53 3.46
N THR A 80 12.76 1.71 2.70
CA THR A 80 14.22 1.85 2.61
C THR A 80 14.64 3.15 1.92
N SER A 81 13.78 3.70 1.04
CA SER A 81 13.92 5.04 0.45
C SER A 81 13.46 6.14 1.43
N THR A 82 14.05 6.14 2.63
CA THR A 82 13.59 6.88 3.82
C THR A 82 13.15 8.33 3.58
N LYS A 83 13.94 9.14 2.85
CA LYS A 83 13.59 10.54 2.54
C LYS A 83 12.35 10.66 1.66
N GLN A 84 12.25 9.80 0.64
CA GLN A 84 11.10 9.76 -0.25
C GLN A 84 9.88 9.28 0.53
N TYR A 85 9.99 8.17 1.25
CA TYR A 85 8.89 7.60 2.01
C TYR A 85 8.33 8.55 3.08
N GLN A 86 9.20 9.31 3.75
CA GLN A 86 8.76 10.34 4.69
C GLN A 86 7.98 11.47 3.98
N SER A 87 8.49 11.98 2.86
CA SER A 87 7.83 13.03 2.07
C SER A 87 6.48 12.56 1.54
N ASP A 88 6.44 11.35 0.99
CA ASP A 88 5.25 10.77 0.39
C ASP A 88 4.20 10.41 1.45
N SER A 89 4.61 9.88 2.61
CA SER A 89 3.71 9.69 3.75
C SER A 89 3.09 11.01 4.22
N ALA A 90 3.88 12.08 4.30
CA ALA A 90 3.37 13.39 4.71
C ALA A 90 2.34 13.96 3.72
N LYS A 91 2.53 13.74 2.41
CA LYS A 91 1.55 14.14 1.39
C LYS A 91 0.24 13.36 1.51
N ILE A 92 0.34 12.06 1.76
CA ILE A 92 -0.83 11.16 1.78
C ILE A 92 -1.61 11.31 3.10
N PHE A 93 -0.93 11.32 4.24
CA PHE A 93 -1.53 11.23 5.56
C PHE A 93 -1.54 12.55 6.34
N GLY A 94 -0.87 13.60 5.84
CA GLY A 94 -0.80 14.91 6.46
C GLY A 94 0.60 15.30 6.94
N GLU A 95 0.85 16.60 7.11
CA GLU A 95 2.17 17.10 7.52
C GLU A 95 2.58 16.54 8.89
N GLY A 96 3.82 16.04 8.97
CA GLY A 96 4.34 15.38 10.17
C GLY A 96 3.78 13.98 10.42
N GLN A 97 2.85 13.48 9.59
CA GLN A 97 2.35 12.11 9.65
C GLN A 97 3.23 11.17 8.85
N TYR A 98 3.40 9.97 9.37
CA TYR A 98 4.21 8.93 8.80
C TYR A 98 3.55 7.58 9.03
N LEU A 99 3.46 6.76 7.99
CA LEU A 99 2.99 5.40 8.15
C LEU A 99 4.12 4.53 8.74
N HIS A 100 4.04 4.29 10.04
CA HIS A 100 5.00 3.47 10.77
C HIS A 100 4.84 1.98 10.44
N HIS A 101 5.99 1.29 10.34
CA HIS A 101 6.07 -0.16 10.20
C HIS A 101 6.64 -0.75 11.50
N THR A 102 5.94 -1.71 12.09
CA THR A 102 6.07 -2.20 13.47
C THR A 102 5.97 -3.73 13.53
N PRO A 103 6.94 -4.49 12.99
CA PRO A 103 6.79 -5.89 12.54
C PRO A 103 6.24 -6.84 13.61
N THR A 104 4.93 -6.82 13.78
CA THR A 104 4.22 -7.48 14.87
C THR A 104 2.88 -7.97 14.37
N THR A 105 2.43 -9.09 14.94
CA THR A 105 1.10 -9.63 14.68
C THR A 105 0.26 -9.47 15.93
N PRO A 106 -0.74 -8.58 15.94
CA PRO A 106 -1.59 -8.41 17.11
C PRO A 106 -2.45 -9.67 17.32
N PRO A 107 -2.84 -9.98 18.58
CA PRO A 107 -3.62 -11.18 18.87
C PRO A 107 -4.95 -11.28 18.11
N ASN A 108 -5.55 -10.14 17.73
CA ASN A 108 -6.81 -10.04 16.99
C ASN A 108 -6.64 -9.89 15.46
N TRP A 109 -5.47 -10.23 14.90
CA TRP A 109 -5.16 -10.01 13.47
C TRP A 109 -6.20 -10.58 12.49
N LYS A 110 -6.87 -11.70 12.81
CA LYS A 110 -7.90 -12.30 11.94
C LYS A 110 -9.08 -11.35 11.73
N VAL A 111 -9.54 -10.71 12.81
CA VAL A 111 -10.67 -9.77 12.78
C VAL A 111 -10.27 -8.53 11.98
N LEU A 112 -9.04 -8.05 12.15
CA LEU A 112 -8.52 -6.90 11.41
C LEU A 112 -8.37 -7.21 9.92
N LEU A 113 -7.90 -8.42 9.58
CA LEU A 113 -7.81 -8.89 8.20
C LEU A 113 -9.20 -9.00 7.56
N GLU A 114 -10.17 -9.60 8.23
CA GLU A 114 -11.55 -9.69 7.74
C GLU A 114 -12.16 -8.29 7.51
N ALA A 115 -11.95 -7.36 8.44
CA ALA A 115 -12.41 -5.98 8.30
C ALA A 115 -11.76 -5.30 7.08
N ALA A 116 -10.46 -5.47 6.88
CA ALA A 116 -9.78 -4.90 5.72
C ALA A 116 -10.25 -5.52 4.39
N MET A 117 -10.45 -6.84 4.33
CA MET A 117 -11.01 -7.50 3.13
C MET A 117 -12.40 -6.94 2.79
N ALA A 118 -13.24 -6.70 3.80
CA ALA A 118 -14.54 -6.08 3.59
C ALA A 118 -14.43 -4.64 3.03
N LEU A 119 -13.40 -3.88 3.43
CA LEU A 119 -13.13 -2.55 2.86
C LEU A 119 -12.70 -2.62 1.39
N TYR A 120 -11.79 -3.55 1.05
CA TYR A 120 -11.37 -3.80 -0.33
C TYR A 120 -12.56 -4.17 -1.22
N GLU A 121 -13.33 -5.18 -0.80
CA GLU A 121 -14.50 -5.66 -1.53
C GLU A 121 -15.56 -4.56 -1.70
N LYS A 122 -15.82 -3.79 -0.64
CA LYS A 122 -16.78 -2.68 -0.69
C LYS A 122 -16.39 -1.60 -1.71
N LYS A 123 -15.09 -1.27 -1.82
CA LYS A 123 -14.63 -0.17 -2.66
C LYS A 123 -14.33 -0.58 -4.10
N TRP A 124 -13.74 -1.76 -4.30
CA TRP A 124 -13.26 -2.18 -5.61
C TRP A 124 -13.91 -3.48 -6.13
N HIS A 125 -14.81 -4.11 -5.38
CA HIS A 125 -15.39 -5.43 -5.72
C HIS A 125 -14.31 -6.47 -6.02
N GLU A 126 -13.17 -6.34 -5.34
CA GLU A 126 -11.97 -7.14 -5.52
C GLU A 126 -11.20 -7.13 -4.19
N ILE A 127 -10.66 -8.29 -3.81
CA ILE A 127 -9.77 -8.44 -2.65
C ILE A 127 -8.37 -8.85 -3.12
N PRO A 128 -7.30 -8.49 -2.39
CA PRO A 128 -5.95 -8.89 -2.76
C PRO A 128 -5.82 -10.42 -2.77
N PRO A 129 -5.21 -11.02 -3.81
CA PRO A 129 -5.22 -12.47 -4.04
C PRO A 129 -4.44 -13.24 -2.97
N TYR A 130 -3.46 -12.60 -2.34
CA TYR A 130 -2.71 -13.14 -1.21
C TYR A 130 -2.67 -12.12 -0.08
N ALA A 131 -3.83 -11.84 0.51
CA ALA A 131 -3.94 -11.04 1.72
C ALA A 131 -3.27 -11.77 2.89
N ASN A 132 -2.01 -11.43 3.15
CA ASN A 132 -1.28 -12.05 4.24
C ASN A 132 -1.40 -11.23 5.52
N ILE A 133 -0.96 -11.81 6.64
CA ILE A 133 -0.65 -11.05 7.84
C ILE A 133 0.46 -10.08 7.43
N CYS A 134 0.09 -8.83 7.17
CA CYS A 134 1.10 -7.79 7.01
C CYS A 134 1.90 -7.72 8.31
N CYS A 135 3.21 -7.57 8.18
CA CYS A 135 3.97 -6.88 9.19
C CYS A 135 3.47 -5.42 9.16
N ILE A 136 2.46 -5.09 9.96
CA ILE A 136 2.19 -3.68 10.30
C ILE A 136 3.29 -3.15 11.17
#